data_AF-A0AA49K1Z4-F1
#
_entry.id   AF-A0AA49K1Z4-F1
#
_cell.length_a   1.000
_cell.length_b   1.000
_cell.length_c   1.000
_cell.angle_alpha   90.00
_cell.angle_beta   90.00
_cell.angle_gamma   90.00
#
_symmetry.space_group_name_H-M   'P 1'
#
loop_
_entity.id
_entity.type
_entity.pdbx_description
1 polymer ?
#
loop_
_entity_poly.entity_id
_entity_poly.type
_entity_poly.pdbx_seq_one_letter_code
_entity_poly.pdbx_strand_id
1 'polypeptide(L)' 'MAEKKPFLLRVDRSLLDAYQRWAADELRSLNGQLEFVLRDALRRAGRKIEEQPSVPDSGDPSDDA' A
#
# COMPACT_ATOMS: atom_id res chain seq x y z
N MET A 1 14.01 0.96 -0.25
CA MET A 1 12.62 0.72 -0.72
C MET A 1 11.93 2.08 -0.78
N ALA A 2 11.04 2.34 -1.76
CA ALA A 2 10.29 3.58 -1.75
C ALA A 2 9.54 3.74 -0.42
N GLU A 3 9.62 4.92 0.19
CA GLU A 3 9.01 5.20 1.48
C GLU A 3 7.50 5.01 1.38
N LYS A 4 6.93 4.14 2.23
CA LYS A 4 5.49 3.89 2.29
C LYS A 4 4.90 4.71 3.42
N LYS A 5 4.13 5.75 3.09
CA LYS A 5 3.40 6.55 4.07
C LYS A 5 2.14 5.81 4.54
N PRO A 6 2.00 5.43 5.82
CA PRO A 6 0.78 4.82 6.32
C PRO A 6 -0.39 5.81 6.24
N PHE A 7 -1.58 5.31 5.90
CA PHE A 7 -2.81 6.10 5.89
C PHE A 7 -3.97 5.28 6.49
N LEU A 8 -4.89 5.96 7.17
CA LEU A 8 -6.09 5.32 7.72
C LEU A 8 -7.17 5.27 6.64
N LEU A 9 -7.62 4.06 6.32
CA LEU A 9 -8.70 3.81 5.37
C LEU A 9 -9.96 3.38 6.12
N ARG A 10 -11.07 4.08 5.88
CA ARG A 10 -12.41 3.64 6.33
C ARG A 10 -13.05 2.82 5.22
N VAL A 11 -13.41 1.58 5.53
CA VAL A 11 -14.09 0.65 4.61
C VAL A 11 -15.15 -0.14 5.37
N ASP A 12 -16.18 -0.56 4.63
CA ASP A 12 -17.17 -1.50 5.15
C ASP A 12 -16.52 -2.84 5.54
N ARG A 13 -17.07 -3.48 6.57
CA ARG A 13 -16.52 -4.74 7.09
C ARG A 13 -16.59 -5.87 6.08
N SER A 14 -17.73 -6.01 5.39
CA SER A 14 -17.93 -7.10 4.42
C SER A 14 -16.99 -6.95 3.23
N LEU A 15 -16.71 -5.71 2.83
CA LEU A 15 -15.74 -5.40 1.79
C LEU A 15 -14.32 -5.82 2.22
N LEU A 16 -13.91 -5.47 3.44
CA LEU A 16 -12.60 -5.85 3.97
C LEU A 16 -12.42 -7.37 4.03
N ASP A 17 -13.46 -8.09 4.48
CA ASP A 17 -13.43 -9.55 4.57
C ASP A 17 -13.32 -10.20 3.17
N ALA A 18 -14.00 -9.65 2.15
CA ALA A 18 -13.88 -10.10 0.78
C ALA A 18 -12.46 -9.89 0.22
N TYR A 19 -11.85 -8.73 0.47
CA TYR A 19 -10.46 -8.47 0.09
C TYR A 19 -9.46 -9.39 0.79
N GLN A 20 -9.71 -9.72 2.06
CA GLN A 20 -8.83 -10.59 2.82
C GLN A 20 -8.85 -12.04 2.28
N ARG A 21 -10.02 -12.54 1.89
CA ARG A 21 -10.14 -13.85 1.22
C ARG A 21 -9.41 -13.87 -0.12
N TRP A 22 -9.65 -12.87 -0.96
CA TRP A 22 -8.98 -12.76 -2.26
C TRP A 22 -7.45 -12.67 -2.11
N ALA A 23 -6.96 -11.90 -1.14
CA ALA A 23 -5.53 -11.83 -0.85
C ALA A 23 -4.96 -13.20 -0.43
N ALA A 24 -5.70 -13.96 0.39
CA ALA A 24 -5.30 -15.30 0.81
C ALA A 24 -5.25 -16.29 -0.37
N ASP A 25 -6.23 -16.23 -1.29
CA ASP A 25 -6.27 -17.06 -2.50
C ASP A 25 -5.05 -16.81 -3.41
N GLU A 26 -4.54 -15.57 -3.44
CA GLU A 26 -3.34 -15.19 -4.19
C GLU A 26 -2.02 -15.31 -3.39
N LEU A 27 -2.06 -15.87 -2.17
CA LEU A 27 -0.90 -15.94 -1.26
C LEU A 27 -0.22 -14.58 -1.02
N ARG A 28 -1.03 -13.52 -0.93
CA ARG A 28 -0.60 -12.14 -0.76
C ARG A 28 -1.03 -11.58 0.59
N SER A 29 -0.28 -10.62 1.13
CA SER A 29 -0.77 -9.81 2.24
C SER A 29 -1.94 -8.93 1.78
N LEU A 30 -2.85 -8.62 2.69
CA LEU A 30 -3.98 -7.71 2.43
C LEU A 30 -3.50 -6.34 1.90
N ASN A 31 -2.46 -5.77 2.50
CA ASN A 31 -1.88 -4.50 2.04
C ASN A 31 -1.29 -4.62 0.63
N GLY A 32 -0.63 -5.75 0.31
CA GLY A 32 -0.15 -6.02 -1.04
C GLY A 32 -1.29 -6.12 -2.05
N GLN A 33 -2.41 -6.73 -1.66
CA GLN A 33 -3.58 -6.89 -2.54
C GLN A 33 -4.24 -5.56 -2.81
N LEU A 34 -4.43 -4.75 -1.77
CA LEU A 34 -4.93 -3.38 -1.90
C LEU A 34 -4.02 -2.54 -2.79
N GLU A 35 -2.70 -2.59 -2.59
CA GLU A 35 -1.76 -1.86 -3.44
C GLU A 35 -1.85 -2.29 -4.91
N PHE A 36 -1.92 -3.60 -5.19
CA PHE A 36 -2.06 -4.12 -6.54
C PHE A 36 -3.34 -3.61 -7.23
N VAL A 37 -4.48 -3.73 -6.56
CA VAL A 37 -5.79 -3.34 -7.09
C VAL A 37 -5.87 -1.82 -7.30
N LEU A 38 -5.38 -1.03 -6.35
CA LEU A 38 -5.38 0.43 -6.49
C LEU A 38 -4.50 0.90 -7.65
N ARG A 39 -3.31 0.29 -7.83
CA ARG A 39 -2.44 0.59 -8.97
C ARG A 39 -3.09 0.21 -10.30
N ASP A 40 -3.74 -0.95 -10.37
CA ASP A 40 -4.47 -1.39 -11.56
C ASP A 40 -5.65 -0.46 -11.88
N ALA A 41 -6.42 -0.06 -10.87
CA ALA A 41 -7.54 0.87 -11.03
C ALA A 41 -7.08 2.24 -11.55
N LEU A 42 -5.99 2.80 -11.01
CA LEU A 42 -5.42 4.07 -11.50
C LEU A 42 -4.96 3.95 -12.95
N ARG A 43 -4.27 2.86 -13.30
CA ARG A 43 -3.84 2.58 -14.68
C ARG A 43 -5.02 2.49 -15.64
N ARG A 44 -6.09 1.77 -15.27
CA ARG A 44 -7.33 1.69 -16.09
C ARG A 44 -8.03 3.04 -16.23
N ALA A 45 -7.96 3.89 -15.20
CA ALA A 45 -8.48 5.24 -15.23
C ALA A 45 -7.57 6.26 -15.95
N GLY A 46 -6.44 5.83 -16.52
CA GLY A 46 -5.47 6.70 -17.19
C GLY A 46 -4.72 7.65 -16.25
N ARG A 47 -4.69 7.35 -14.95
CA ARG A 47 -4.02 8.16 -13.92
C ARG A 47 -2.59 7.66 -13.73
N LYS A 48 -1.61 8.55 -13.99
CA LYS A 48 -0.20 8.24 -13.76
C LYS A 48 0.11 8.31 -12.27
N ILE A 49 0.82 7.31 -11.76
CA ILE A 49 1.46 7.35 -10.45
C ILE A 49 2.84 7.93 -10.70
N GLU A 50 3.11 9.11 -10.15
CA GLU A 50 4.45 9.67 -10.18
C GLU A 50 5.35 8.83 -9.26
N GLU A 51 6.51 8.43 -9.79
CA GLU A 51 7.53 7.80 -8.96
C GLU A 51 8.10 8.88 -8.06
N GLN A 52 7.82 8.78 -6.75
CA GLN A 52 8.48 9.67 -5.79
C GLN A 52 9.97 9.40 -5.84
N PRO A 53 10.82 10.44 -5.88
CA PRO A 53 12.25 10.26 -5.74
C PRO A 53 12.50 9.50 -4.43
N SER A 54 13.27 8.42 -4.48
CA SER A 54 13.67 7.70 -3.28
C SER A 54 14.43 8.66 -2.38
N VAL A 55 13.77 9.19 -1.35
CA VAL A 55 14.45 9.94 -0.29
C VAL A 55 15.42 8.93 0.33
N PRO A 56 16.73 9.20 0.32
CA PRO A 56 17.68 8.32 0.98
C PRO A 56 17.27 8.22 2.45
N ASP A 57 17.30 6.99 2.97
CA ASP A 57 17.06 6.66 4.37
C ASP A 57 18.04 7.47 5.22
N SER A 58 17.64 8.69 5.59
CA SER A 58 18.33 9.52 6.56
C SER A 58 18.04 8.84 7.88
N GLY A 59 18.90 7.86 8.20
CA GLY A 59 18.88 7.13 9.45
C GLY A 59 18.74 8.13 10.59
N ASP A 60 17.62 8.03 11.29
CA ASP A 60 17.37 8.80 12.49
C ASP A 60 18.35 8.27 13.56
N PRO A 61 19.34 9.06 14.01
CA PRO A 61 20.07 8.73 15.21
C PRO A 61 19.14 9.12 16.36
N SER A 62 18.24 8.20 16.75
CA SER A 62 17.71 8.28 18.11
C SER A 62 18.82 7.82 19.04
N ASP A 63 19.62 8.82 19.42
CA ASP A 63 20.54 8.88 20.55
C ASP A 63 19.99 8.13 21.77
N ASP A 64 20.92 7.47 22.45
CA ASP A 64 20.85 6.99 23.83
C ASP A 64 20.10 7.96 24.77
N ALA A 65 19.15 7.41 25.54
CA ALA A 65 18.81 7.84 26.91
C ALA A 65 18.02 6.75 27.65
#